data_AF-A0A0W8DB43-F1
#
_entry.id   AF-A0A0W8DB43-F1
#
_cell.length_a   1.000
_cell.length_b   1.000
_cell.length_c   1.000
_cell.angle_alpha   90.00
_cell.angle_beta   90.00
_cell.angle_gamma   90.00
#
_symmetry.space_group_name_H-M   'P 1'
#
loop_
_entity.id
_entity.type
_entity.pdbx_description
1 polymer ?
#
loop_
_entity_poly.entity_id
_entity_poly.type
_entity_poly.pdbx_seq_one_letter_code
_entity_poly.pdbx_strand_id
1 'polypeptide(L)'
;MAIAYLMWYKNIGMYKALDFVRQSRPIVDPNAGFIFQLTEWEQLHPQGRLKFQRTIVFRMDVAYTNVDKRNSMVAAKNPLFVGPLPSVSENYFRDPTKDIGELCLIVACADYMFVWCGTDVNGDGVEVAERGAQILQRYEAFPAKCDTVRQGQEPVAFWDLVGDDI
;
A
#
# COMPACT_ATOMS: atom_id res chain seq x y z
N MET A 1 14.23 -3.85 12.18
CA MET A 1 14.36 -2.56 11.45
C MET A 1 15.68 -2.40 10.70
N ALA A 2 16.85 -2.73 11.27
CA ALA A 2 18.13 -2.51 10.58
C ALA A 2 18.26 -3.24 9.21
N ILE A 3 17.83 -4.51 9.12
CA ILE A 3 17.90 -5.29 7.87
C ILE A 3 17.06 -4.63 6.77
N ALA A 4 15.78 -4.37 7.01
CA ALA A 4 14.88 -3.71 6.07
C ALA A 4 15.41 -2.33 5.61
N TYR A 5 15.93 -1.53 6.56
CA TYR A 5 16.53 -0.24 6.22
C TYR A 5 17.73 -0.39 5.29
N LEU A 6 18.61 -1.39 5.52
CA LEU A 6 19.75 -1.63 4.65
C LEU A 6 19.32 -2.13 3.27
N MET A 7 18.28 -2.96 3.19
CA MET A 7 17.71 -3.38 1.90
C MET A 7 17.27 -2.16 1.09
N TRP A 8 16.51 -1.25 1.69
CA TRP A 8 16.05 -0.02 1.04
C TRP A 8 17.21 0.95 0.72
N TYR A 9 18.03 1.30 1.70
CA TYR A 9 19.06 2.34 1.58
C TYR A 9 20.21 1.92 0.65
N LYS A 10 20.61 0.64 0.68
CA LYS A 10 21.72 0.13 -0.15
C LYS A 10 21.26 -0.61 -1.41
N ASN A 11 19.95 -0.78 -1.59
CA ASN A 11 19.37 -1.60 -2.66
C ASN A 11 20.02 -3.00 -2.73
N ILE A 12 20.03 -3.71 -1.60
CA ILE A 12 20.60 -5.05 -1.48
C ILE A 12 19.54 -6.04 -1.01
N GLY A 13 19.70 -7.30 -1.43
CA GLY A 13 18.79 -8.38 -1.04
C GLY A 13 18.81 -8.72 0.45
N MET A 14 17.78 -9.43 0.89
CA MET A 14 17.52 -9.74 2.29
C MET A 14 18.71 -10.46 2.95
N TYR A 15 19.22 -11.52 2.32
CA TYR A 15 20.33 -12.29 2.88
C TYR A 15 21.62 -11.46 2.99
N LYS A 16 21.91 -10.62 1.99
CA LYS A 16 23.08 -9.74 2.02
C LYS A 16 22.96 -8.67 3.10
N ALA A 17 21.76 -8.13 3.31
CA ALA A 17 21.49 -7.19 4.40
C ALA A 17 21.62 -7.88 5.78
N LEU A 18 21.12 -9.10 5.93
CA LEU A 18 21.28 -9.90 7.15
C LEU A 18 22.75 -10.17 7.46
N ASP A 19 23.53 -10.58 6.47
CA ASP A 19 24.98 -10.83 6.63
C ASP A 19 25.72 -9.55 7.05
N PHE A 20 25.37 -8.41 6.45
CA PHE A 20 25.93 -7.11 6.84
C PHE A 20 25.64 -6.79 8.33
N VAL A 21 24.42 -7.06 8.79
CA VAL A 21 24.05 -6.88 10.21
C VAL A 21 24.83 -7.86 11.10
N ARG A 22 24.96 -9.13 10.69
CA ARG A 22 25.69 -10.16 11.45
C ARG A 22 27.17 -9.86 11.61
N GLN A 23 27.81 -9.24 10.61
CA GLN A 23 29.20 -8.79 10.73
C GLN A 23 29.41 -7.79 11.88
N SER A 24 28.41 -6.95 12.16
CA SER A 24 28.46 -6.00 13.28
C SER A 24 27.87 -6.57 14.58
N ARG A 25 26.89 -7.48 14.47
CA ARG A 25 26.19 -8.11 15.61
C ARG A 25 25.93 -9.60 15.32
N PRO A 26 26.87 -10.50 15.69
CA PRO A 26 26.78 -11.92 15.34
C PRO A 26 25.57 -12.67 15.94
N ILE A 27 25.00 -12.17 17.04
CA ILE A 27 23.88 -12.81 17.77
C ILE A 27 22.51 -12.52 17.10
N VAL A 28 22.47 -11.87 15.93
CA VAL A 28 21.21 -11.57 15.24
C VAL A 28 20.59 -12.84 14.64
N ASP A 29 19.42 -13.19 15.18
CA ASP A 29 18.62 -14.35 14.80
C ASP A 29 17.14 -13.93 14.55
N PRO A 30 16.82 -13.40 13.35
CA PRO A 30 15.45 -13.03 13.01
C PRO A 30 14.55 -14.26 12.91
N ASN A 31 13.32 -14.16 13.41
CA ASN A 31 12.35 -15.24 13.26
C ASN A 31 11.98 -15.49 11.77
N ALA A 32 11.57 -16.70 11.46
CA ALA A 32 11.25 -17.11 10.08
C ALA A 32 10.18 -16.23 9.43
N GLY A 33 9.16 -15.79 10.17
CA GLY A 33 8.12 -14.88 9.66
C GLY A 33 8.69 -13.56 9.16
N PHE A 34 9.61 -12.96 9.91
CA PHE A 34 10.29 -11.73 9.51
C PHE A 34 11.15 -11.94 8.25
N ILE A 35 11.83 -13.09 8.15
CA ILE A 35 12.60 -13.47 6.96
C ILE A 35 11.70 -13.60 5.73
N PHE A 36 10.56 -14.28 5.86
CA PHE A 36 9.60 -14.43 4.76
C PHE A 36 9.04 -13.08 4.30
N GLN A 37 8.63 -12.21 5.23
CA GLN A 37 8.14 -10.86 4.90
C GLN A 37 9.16 -10.04 4.10
N LEU A 38 10.44 -10.05 4.51
CA LEU A 38 11.48 -9.33 3.78
C LEU A 38 11.81 -9.96 2.42
N THR A 39 11.73 -11.28 2.32
CA THR A 39 11.97 -11.99 1.06
C THR A 39 10.86 -11.71 0.06
N GLU A 40 9.61 -11.72 0.52
CA GLU A 40 8.44 -11.33 -0.28
C GLU A 40 8.54 -9.87 -0.71
N TRP A 41 8.92 -8.97 0.20
CA TRP A 41 9.17 -7.58 -0.13
C TRP A 41 10.24 -7.45 -1.23
N GLU A 42 11.38 -8.15 -1.13
CA GLU A 42 12.43 -8.13 -2.15
C GLU A 42 11.93 -8.61 -3.53
N GLN A 43 11.09 -9.64 -3.58
CA GLN A 43 10.51 -10.14 -4.82
C GLN A 43 9.58 -9.12 -5.49
N LEU A 44 8.81 -8.38 -4.69
CA LEU A 44 7.95 -7.30 -5.18
C LEU A 44 8.75 -6.04 -5.56
N HIS A 45 9.96 -5.88 -5.03
CA HIS A 45 10.82 -4.70 -5.20
C HIS A 45 12.19 -5.04 -5.83
N PRO A 46 12.24 -5.66 -7.02
CA PRO A 46 13.49 -6.14 -7.62
C PRO A 46 14.53 -5.04 -7.90
N GLN A 47 14.11 -3.78 -7.91
CA GLN A 47 14.97 -2.61 -8.07
C GLN A 47 14.77 -1.59 -6.93
N GLY A 48 14.35 -2.05 -5.76
CA GLY A 48 14.08 -1.22 -4.59
C GLY A 48 12.77 -0.44 -4.63
N ARG A 49 11.92 -0.71 -5.63
CA ARG A 49 10.57 -0.16 -5.79
C ARG A 49 9.61 -1.22 -6.31
N LEU A 50 8.34 -1.07 -5.96
CA LEU A 50 7.25 -1.88 -6.52
C LEU A 50 7.31 -1.88 -8.05
N LYS A 51 7.31 -3.06 -8.65
CA LYS A 51 7.19 -3.23 -10.09
C LYS A 51 5.86 -3.86 -10.42
N PHE A 52 5.04 -3.16 -11.19
CA PHE A 52 3.76 -3.66 -11.69
C PHE A 52 3.64 -3.38 -13.20
N GLN A 53 3.15 -4.38 -13.94
CA GLN A 53 2.95 -4.30 -15.40
C GLN A 53 1.48 -4.03 -15.77
N ARG A 54 0.59 -4.17 -14.79
CA ARG A 54 -0.86 -4.01 -14.89
C ARG A 54 -1.33 -3.20 -13.70
N THR A 55 -2.62 -2.90 -13.66
CA THR A 55 -3.27 -2.24 -12.53
C THR A 55 -2.92 -2.92 -11.20
N ILE A 56 -2.53 -2.10 -10.23
CA ILE A 56 -2.23 -2.50 -8.86
C ILE A 56 -3.25 -1.85 -7.92
N VAL A 57 -3.76 -2.64 -6.99
CA VAL A 57 -4.78 -2.19 -6.03
C VAL A 57 -4.31 -2.40 -4.61
N PHE A 58 -4.50 -1.39 -3.75
CA PHE A 58 -4.30 -1.49 -2.31
C PHE A 58 -5.58 -1.09 -1.60
N ARG A 59 -5.98 -1.82 -0.56
CA ARG A 59 -6.97 -1.35 0.39
C ARG A 59 -6.29 -0.52 1.47
N MET A 60 -6.91 0.61 1.79
CA MET A 60 -6.45 1.54 2.81
C MET A 60 -7.29 1.41 4.06
N ASP A 61 -6.64 0.98 5.15
CA ASP A 61 -7.25 0.92 6.48
C ASP A 61 -6.66 2.02 7.37
N VAL A 62 -7.40 2.41 8.41
CA VAL A 62 -6.95 3.39 9.40
C VAL A 62 -6.29 2.66 10.57
N ALA A 63 -4.98 2.85 10.73
CA ALA A 63 -4.29 2.40 11.93
C ALA A 63 -4.40 3.48 13.02
N TYR A 64 -5.13 3.16 14.09
CA TYR A 64 -5.20 4.00 15.28
C TYR A 64 -4.06 3.65 16.23
N THR A 65 -3.15 4.59 16.45
CA THR A 65 -2.16 4.43 17.53
C THR A 65 -2.83 4.74 18.87
N ASN A 66 -2.72 3.83 19.84
CA ASN A 66 -3.15 4.11 21.21
C ASN A 66 -2.35 5.28 21.76
N VAL A 67 -3.03 6.41 21.98
CA VAL A 67 -2.47 7.55 22.71
C VAL A 67 -2.51 7.20 24.19
N ASP A 68 -1.37 7.36 24.89
CA ASP A 68 -1.34 7.25 26.35
C ASP A 68 -2.47 8.10 26.96
N LYS A 69 -3.27 7.48 27.84
CA LYS A 69 -4.49 8.04 28.47
C LYS A 69 -4.31 9.36 29.25
N ARG A 70 -3.15 10.03 29.17
CA ARG A 70 -2.80 11.22 29.94
C ARG A 70 -2.83 12.52 29.15
N ASN A 71 -2.85 12.49 27.82
CA ASN A 71 -3.02 13.70 27.02
C ASN A 71 -4.08 13.48 25.93
N SER A 72 -5.18 14.21 26.04
CA SER A 72 -6.22 14.33 25.02
C SER A 72 -5.68 15.10 23.81
N MET A 73 -4.79 14.47 23.04
CA MET A 73 -4.41 14.91 21.70
C MET A 73 -4.78 13.79 20.73
N VAL A 74 -5.47 14.18 19.66
CA VAL A 74 -6.08 13.33 18.62
C VAL A 74 -5.22 12.11 18.29
N ALA A 75 -5.80 10.91 18.36
CA ALA A 75 -5.11 9.69 17.94
C ALA A 75 -4.58 9.83 16.52
N ALA A 76 -3.29 9.56 16.31
CA ALA A 76 -2.70 9.61 14.99
C ALA A 76 -3.36 8.54 14.10
N LYS A 77 -3.85 8.99 12.93
CA LYS A 77 -4.53 8.15 11.94
C LYS A 77 -3.52 7.85 10.84
N ASN A 78 -2.83 6.73 10.97
CA ASN A 78 -1.79 6.35 10.03
C ASN A 78 -2.38 5.48 8.90
N PRO A 79 -1.95 5.68 7.64
CA PRO A 79 -2.32 4.78 6.55
C PRO A 79 -1.76 3.38 6.76
N LEU A 80 -2.64 2.39 6.69
CA LEU A 80 -2.28 0.98 6.63
C LEU A 80 -2.62 0.45 5.24
N PHE A 81 -1.60 -0.02 4.53
CA PHE A 81 -1.75 -0.66 3.22
C PHE A 81 -2.07 -2.14 3.40
N VAL A 82 -3.12 -2.59 2.73
CA VAL A 82 -3.46 -4.01 2.57
C VAL A 82 -3.40 -4.34 1.09
N GLY A 83 -2.34 -5.01 0.67
CA GLY A 83 -2.13 -5.38 -0.72
C GLY A 83 -0.65 -5.56 -1.09
N PRO A 84 -0.35 -5.71 -2.39
CA PRO A 84 -1.28 -5.55 -3.52
C PRO A 84 -2.40 -6.60 -3.58
N LEU A 85 -3.58 -6.22 -4.08
CA LEU A 85 -4.77 -7.05 -4.21
C LEU A 85 -5.02 -7.44 -5.67
N PRO A 86 -4.43 -8.55 -6.17
CA PRO A 86 -4.48 -8.90 -7.59
C PRO A 86 -5.86 -9.36 -8.08
N SER A 87 -6.79 -9.67 -7.16
CA SER A 87 -8.14 -10.14 -7.48
C SER A 87 -9.18 -9.02 -7.64
N VAL A 88 -8.78 -7.76 -7.45
CA VAL A 88 -9.67 -6.61 -7.61
C VAL A 88 -9.65 -6.15 -9.06
N SER A 89 -10.67 -6.54 -9.82
CA SER A 89 -10.93 -6.14 -11.21
C SER A 89 -12.26 -5.41 -11.34
N GLU A 90 -12.65 -5.00 -12.55
CA GLU A 90 -13.95 -4.37 -12.80
C GLU A 90 -15.13 -5.16 -12.20
N ASN A 91 -15.12 -6.50 -12.30
CA ASN A 91 -16.16 -7.35 -11.74
C ASN A 91 -16.29 -7.22 -10.22
N TYR A 92 -15.18 -6.94 -9.51
CA TYR A 92 -15.21 -6.71 -8.06
C TYR A 92 -16.01 -5.45 -7.70
N PHE A 93 -15.88 -4.37 -8.49
CA PHE A 93 -16.60 -3.12 -8.27
C PHE A 93 -18.08 -3.20 -8.67
N ARG A 94 -18.40 -4.05 -9.65
CA ARG A 94 -19.77 -4.21 -10.16
C ARG A 94 -20.59 -5.27 -9.41
N ASP A 95 -19.95 -6.15 -8.65
CA ASP A 95 -20.63 -7.24 -7.95
C ASP A 95 -21.43 -6.70 -6.74
N PRO A 96 -22.78 -6.74 -6.80
CA PRO A 96 -23.63 -6.21 -5.74
C PRO A 96 -23.56 -7.02 -4.45
N THR A 97 -22.94 -8.21 -4.46
CA THR A 97 -22.73 -9.04 -3.26
C THR A 97 -21.50 -8.60 -2.47
N LYS A 98 -20.64 -7.75 -3.05
CA LYS A 98 -19.47 -7.22 -2.38
C LYS A 98 -19.84 -6.02 -1.54
N ASP A 99 -19.59 -6.12 -0.24
CA ASP A 99 -19.69 -4.99 0.67
C ASP A 99 -18.41 -4.15 0.57
N ILE A 100 -18.42 -3.18 -0.36
CA ILE A 100 -17.28 -2.29 -0.64
C ILE A 100 -17.56 -0.84 -0.26
N GLY A 101 -18.75 -0.54 0.28
CA GLY A 101 -19.18 0.81 0.63
C GLY A 101 -18.31 1.45 1.72
N GLU A 102 -17.74 0.64 2.62
CA GLU A 102 -16.86 1.11 3.68
C GLU A 102 -15.37 1.20 3.27
N LEU A 103 -15.02 0.83 2.03
CA LEU A 103 -13.63 0.69 1.63
C LEU A 103 -13.04 1.95 1.00
N CYS A 104 -11.77 2.21 1.30
CA CYS A 104 -10.91 3.04 0.47
C CYS A 104 -9.92 2.15 -0.28
N LEU A 105 -9.78 2.38 -1.58
CA LEU A 105 -8.87 1.66 -2.44
C LEU A 105 -7.96 2.65 -3.17
N ILE A 106 -6.67 2.36 -3.23
CA ILE A 106 -5.76 2.99 -4.19
C ILE A 106 -5.68 2.08 -5.38
N VAL A 107 -6.07 2.58 -6.56
CA VAL A 107 -6.07 1.85 -7.82
C VAL A 107 -5.13 2.58 -8.78
N ALA A 108 -4.03 1.95 -9.21
CA ALA A 108 -3.00 2.63 -9.99
C ALA A 108 -2.50 1.81 -11.16
N CYS A 109 -2.10 2.49 -12.22
CA CYS A 109 -1.30 1.97 -13.33
C CYS A 109 0.00 2.80 -13.46
N ALA A 110 0.79 2.56 -14.51
CA ALA A 110 2.08 3.22 -14.68
C ALA A 110 1.97 4.75 -14.86
N ASP A 111 0.81 5.23 -15.34
CA ASP A 111 0.62 6.62 -15.74
C ASP A 111 -0.40 7.39 -14.90
N TYR A 112 -1.28 6.67 -14.18
CA TYR A 112 -2.37 7.26 -13.41
C TYR A 112 -2.67 6.51 -12.12
N MET A 113 -3.24 7.22 -11.15
CA MET A 113 -3.70 6.67 -9.88
C MET A 113 -5.06 7.25 -9.50
N PHE A 114 -5.89 6.44 -8.86
CA PHE A 114 -7.15 6.84 -8.26
C PHE A 114 -7.17 6.47 -6.78
N VAL A 115 -7.68 7.37 -5.95
CA VAL A 115 -8.16 7.05 -4.61
C VAL A 115 -9.66 6.84 -4.73
N TRP A 116 -10.10 5.59 -4.75
CA TRP A 116 -11.52 5.23 -4.78
C TRP A 116 -12.06 5.12 -3.36
N CYS A 117 -13.20 5.75 -3.11
CA CYS A 117 -13.87 5.74 -1.81
C CYS A 117 -15.30 5.24 -1.95
N GLY A 118 -15.65 4.23 -1.17
CA GLY A 118 -17.01 3.71 -1.06
C GLY A 118 -18.02 4.75 -0.53
N THR A 119 -19.30 4.40 -0.65
CA THR A 119 -20.43 5.25 -0.25
C THR A 119 -20.44 5.63 1.23
N ASP A 120 -19.95 4.74 2.10
CA ASP A 120 -20.09 4.82 3.56
C ASP A 120 -18.77 5.23 4.26
N VAL A 121 -17.74 5.55 3.47
CA VAL A 121 -16.44 6.03 3.96
C VAL A 121 -16.58 7.43 4.59
N ASN A 122 -16.17 7.54 5.86
CA ASN A 122 -16.08 8.81 6.58
C ASN A 122 -14.87 9.67 6.15
N GLY A 123 -14.82 10.93 6.60
CA GLY A 123 -13.74 11.86 6.23
C GLY A 123 -12.33 11.38 6.61
N ASP A 124 -12.21 10.62 7.69
CA ASP A 124 -10.92 10.08 8.15
C ASP A 124 -10.37 9.01 7.21
N GLY A 125 -11.24 8.11 6.72
CA GLY A 125 -10.87 7.10 5.74
C GLY A 125 -10.34 7.72 4.46
N VAL A 126 -11.02 8.77 3.96
CA VAL A 126 -10.57 9.51 2.77
C VAL A 126 -9.21 10.17 3.00
N GLU A 127 -9.04 10.91 4.10
CA GLU A 127 -7.77 11.58 4.42
C GLU A 127 -6.61 10.57 4.54
N VAL A 128 -6.89 9.40 5.14
CA VAL A 128 -5.92 8.32 5.26
C VAL A 128 -5.56 7.72 3.90
N ALA A 129 -6.54 7.52 3.03
CA ALA A 129 -6.30 6.99 1.69
C ALA A 129 -5.49 7.96 0.81
N GLU A 130 -5.79 9.25 0.87
CA GLU A 130 -5.04 10.30 0.19
C GLU A 130 -3.59 10.41 0.70
N ARG A 131 -3.39 10.32 2.02
CA ARG A 131 -2.04 10.21 2.59
C ARG A 131 -1.33 8.93 2.14
N GLY A 132 -2.04 7.81 2.02
CA GLY A 132 -1.53 6.57 1.46
C GLY A 132 -1.01 6.76 0.03
N ALA A 133 -1.80 7.41 -0.83
CA ALA A 133 -1.40 7.75 -2.19
C ALA A 133 -0.12 8.59 -2.23
N GLN A 134 0.00 9.60 -1.34
CA GLN A 134 1.21 10.43 -1.23
C GLN A 134 2.45 9.63 -0.80
N ILE A 135 2.28 8.64 0.09
CA ILE A 135 3.37 7.75 0.50
C ILE A 135 3.88 6.94 -0.70
N LEU A 136 2.97 6.36 -1.50
CA LEU A 136 3.33 5.62 -2.71
C LEU A 136 4.03 6.52 -3.75
N GLN A 137 3.53 7.73 -3.96
CA GLN A 137 4.18 8.70 -4.86
C GLN A 137 5.60 9.03 -4.40
N ARG A 138 5.77 9.27 -3.10
CA ARG A 138 7.05 9.71 -2.54
C ARG A 138 8.11 8.61 -2.48
N TYR A 139 7.73 7.40 -2.09
CA TYR A 139 8.68 6.33 -1.76
C TYR A 139 8.72 5.23 -2.82
N GLU A 140 7.61 4.98 -3.52
CA GLU A 140 7.50 3.95 -4.57
C GLU A 140 7.46 4.54 -5.99
N ALA A 141 7.51 5.87 -6.13
CA ALA A 141 7.46 6.59 -7.41
C ALA A 141 6.20 6.32 -8.25
N PHE A 142 5.06 6.15 -7.57
CA PHE A 142 3.75 6.08 -8.23
C PHE A 142 3.41 7.40 -8.96
N PRO A 143 2.47 7.37 -9.92
CA PRO A 143 2.09 8.54 -10.70
C PRO A 143 1.72 9.74 -9.84
N ALA A 144 2.25 10.92 -10.20
CA ALA A 144 1.89 12.18 -9.55
C ALA A 144 0.43 12.59 -9.82
N LYS A 145 -0.13 12.17 -10.96
CA LYS A 145 -1.55 12.36 -11.28
C LYS A 145 -2.37 11.40 -10.45
N CYS A 146 -3.20 11.94 -9.57
CA CYS A 146 -4.03 11.18 -8.66
C CYS A 146 -5.35 11.92 -8.44
N ASP A 147 -6.47 11.26 -8.74
CA ASP A 147 -7.81 11.78 -8.44
C ASP A 147 -8.49 10.97 -7.35
N THR A 148 -9.19 11.65 -6.44
CA THR A 148 -10.10 11.02 -5.49
C THR A 148 -11.49 10.89 -6.13
N VAL A 149 -12.05 9.68 -6.11
CA VAL A 149 -13.34 9.36 -6.73
C VAL A 149 -14.25 8.62 -5.75
N ARG A 150 -15.55 8.93 -5.80
CA ARG A 150 -16.57 8.28 -4.98
C ARG A 150 -17.24 7.16 -5.76
N GLN A 151 -17.67 6.12 -5.06
CA GLN A 151 -18.47 5.04 -5.62
C GLN A 151 -19.70 5.58 -6.35
N GLY A 152 -19.89 5.14 -7.60
CA GLY A 152 -20.94 5.61 -8.50
C GLY A 152 -20.64 6.91 -9.25
N GLN A 153 -19.45 7.51 -9.03
CA GLN A 153 -18.98 8.72 -9.73
C GLN A 153 -17.70 8.46 -10.53
N GLU A 154 -17.40 7.19 -10.82
CA GLU A 154 -16.19 6.78 -11.50
C GLU A 154 -16.16 7.26 -12.97
N PRO A 155 -15.11 7.99 -13.39
CA PRO A 155 -14.96 8.38 -14.78
C PRO A 155 -14.64 7.17 -15.67
N VAL A 156 -14.84 7.30 -16.99
CA VAL A 156 -14.49 6.25 -17.96
C VAL A 156 -13.04 5.78 -17.80
N ALA A 157 -12.11 6.71 -17.57
CA ALA A 157 -10.70 6.40 -17.36
C ALA A 157 -10.43 5.49 -16.14
N PHE A 158 -11.29 5.50 -15.11
CA PHE A 158 -11.19 4.56 -14.00
C PHE A 158 -11.55 3.14 -14.45
N TRP A 159 -12.64 3.02 -15.23
CA TRP A 159 -13.12 1.73 -15.74
C TRP A 159 -12.14 1.12 -16.74
N ASP A 160 -11.55 1.92 -17.62
CA ASP A 160 -10.50 1.46 -18.53
C ASP A 160 -9.31 0.87 -17.74
N LEU A 161 -8.95 1.51 -16.63
CA LEU A 161 -7.85 1.08 -15.78
C LEU A 161 -8.13 -0.25 -15.06
N VAL A 162 -9.36 -0.50 -14.59
CA VAL A 162 -9.72 -1.77 -13.90
C VAL A 162 -10.26 -2.86 -14.83
N GLY A 163 -10.58 -2.50 -16.08
CA GLY A 163 -11.13 -3.36 -17.11
C GLY A 163 -10.09 -3.99 -18.04
N ASP A 164 -8.83 -3.57 -17.98
CA ASP A 164 -7.69 -4.13 -18.73
C ASP A 164 -7.28 -5.53 -18.22
N ASP A 165 -8.21 -6.49 -18.29
CA ASP A 165 -7.93 -7.93 -18.37
C ASP A 165 -8.07 -8.36 -19.85
N ILE A 166 -7.00 -8.15 -20.63
CA ILE A 166 -6.75 -8.94 -21.86
C ILE A 166 -5.51 -9.84 -21.63
#